data_AF-S4NXT2-F1
#
_entry.id   AF-S4NXT2-F1
#
_cell.length_a   1.000
_cell.length_b   1.000
_cell.length_c   1.000
_cell.angle_alpha   90.00
_cell.angle_beta   90.00
_cell.angle_gamma   90.00
#
_symmetry.space_group_name_H-M   'P 1'
#
loop_
_entity.id
_entity.type
_entity.pdbx_description
1 polymer ?
#
loop_
_entity_poly.entity_id
_entity_poly.type
_entity_poly.pdbx_seq_one_letter_code
_entity_poly.pdbx_strand_id
1 'polypeptide(L)'
;MTSKHKEVADSHIKLSSCITQLATREQPATERFLTRASETFDKCRKIEGRMASDQDLKLADTLRYYMRDTHAAKAVLVRRLRCLAAYEAANRNLERARAKNKDVHAAEQAR
;
A
#
# COMPACT_ATOMS: atom_id res chain seq x y z
N MET A 1 8.70 -6.57 3.04
CA MET A 1 9.59 -5.78 3.92
C MET A 1 9.64 -6.35 5.34
N THR A 2 8.51 -6.76 5.91
CA THR A 2 8.47 -7.37 7.26
C THR A 2 9.21 -8.69 7.44
N SER A 3 9.36 -9.51 6.38
CA SER A 3 10.24 -10.69 6.43
C SER A 3 11.68 -10.33 6.83
N LYS A 4 12.19 -9.19 6.37
CA LYS A 4 13.57 -8.77 6.66
C LYS A 4 13.72 -8.31 8.11
N HIS A 5 12.77 -7.55 8.63
CA HIS A 5 12.71 -7.23 10.05
C HIS A 5 12.64 -8.50 10.93
N LYS A 6 11.89 -9.52 10.49
CA LYS A 6 11.84 -10.82 11.19
C LYS A 6 13.20 -11.54 11.16
N GLU A 7 13.86 -11.62 10.01
CA GLU A 7 15.19 -12.22 9.89
C GLU A 7 16.24 -11.52 10.78
N VAL A 8 16.20 -10.18 10.86
CA VAL A 8 17.09 -9.40 11.73
C VAL A 8 16.75 -9.61 13.21
N ALA A 9 15.46 -9.60 13.57
CA ALA A 9 15.01 -9.91 14.93
C ALA A 9 15.44 -11.33 15.38
N ASP A 10 15.36 -12.31 14.49
CA ASP A 10 15.83 -13.68 14.71
C ASP A 10 17.36 -13.75 14.87
N SER A 11 18.09 -12.84 14.22
CA SER A 11 19.54 -12.72 14.41
C SER A 11 19.88 -12.09 15.76
N HIS A 12 19.15 -11.05 16.18
CA HIS A 12 19.32 -10.42 17.49
C HIS A 12 19.06 -11.38 18.65
N ILE A 13 18.01 -12.21 18.58
CA ILE A 13 17.74 -13.19 19.66
C ILE A 13 18.82 -14.26 19.75
N LYS A 14 19.36 -14.73 18.61
CA LYS A 14 20.48 -15.68 18.58
C LYS A 14 21.73 -15.07 19.18
N LEU A 15 22.07 -13.83 18.79
CA LEU A 15 23.23 -13.11 19.34
C LEU A 15 23.10 -12.88 20.85
N SER A 16 21.94 -12.40 21.31
CA SER A 16 21.65 -12.23 22.74
C SER A 16 21.84 -13.55 23.49
N SER A 17 21.25 -14.64 23.03
CA SER A 17 21.39 -15.96 23.66
C SER A 17 22.86 -16.42 23.72
N CYS A 18 23.61 -16.30 22.63
CA CYS A 18 25.03 -16.68 22.61
C CYS A 18 25.87 -15.84 23.57
N ILE A 19 25.63 -14.53 23.61
CA ILE A 19 26.36 -13.61 24.49
C ILE A 19 26.04 -13.89 25.96
N THR A 20 24.78 -14.15 26.29
CA THR A 20 24.37 -14.55 27.64
C THR A 20 25.07 -15.84 28.07
N GLN A 21 25.17 -16.84 27.19
CA GLN A 21 25.91 -18.07 27.49
C GLN A 21 27.40 -17.81 27.68
N LEU A 22 28.01 -16.94 26.86
CA LEU A 22 29.41 -16.56 27.00
C LEU A 22 29.67 -15.87 28.35
N ALA A 23 28.78 -14.96 28.76
CA ALA A 23 28.91 -14.22 30.01
C ALA A 23 29.06 -15.13 31.24
N THR A 24 28.38 -16.30 31.25
CA THR A 24 28.45 -17.25 32.36
C THR A 24 29.83 -17.89 32.59
N ARG A 25 30.76 -17.74 31.64
CA ARG A 25 32.11 -18.34 31.69
C ARG A 25 33.22 -17.32 31.94
N GLU A 26 32.87 -16.05 32.10
CA GLU A 26 33.81 -14.94 32.10
C GLU A 26 34.03 -14.34 33.49
N GLN A 27 35.10 -13.57 33.65
CA GLN A 27 35.40 -12.84 34.89
C GLN A 27 34.38 -11.70 35.12
N PRO A 28 34.16 -11.23 36.38
CA PRO A 28 33.05 -10.34 36.72
C PRO A 28 32.94 -9.03 35.92
N ALA A 29 34.08 -8.44 35.52
CA ALA A 29 34.07 -7.23 34.70
C ALA A 29 33.55 -7.51 33.27
N THR A 30 34.04 -8.59 32.66
CA THR A 30 33.66 -9.05 31.32
C THR A 30 32.22 -9.59 31.31
N GLU A 31 31.82 -10.33 32.34
CA GLU A 31 30.44 -10.81 32.53
C GLU A 31 29.44 -9.65 32.50
N ARG A 32 29.67 -8.60 33.29
CA ARG A 32 28.79 -7.41 33.32
C ARG A 32 28.67 -6.74 31.96
N PHE A 33 29.80 -6.63 31.23
CA PHE A 33 29.81 -6.06 29.89
C PHE A 33 28.99 -6.92 28.92
N LEU A 34 29.21 -8.23 28.90
CA LEU A 34 28.50 -9.16 28.02
C LEU A 34 27.00 -9.22 28.33
N THR A 35 26.61 -9.23 29.61
CA THR A 35 25.20 -9.16 30.01
C THR A 35 24.53 -7.90 29.46
N ARG A 36 25.18 -6.74 29.58
CA ARG A 36 24.66 -5.48 29.02
C ARG A 36 24.61 -5.48 27.49
N ALA A 37 25.57 -6.15 26.83
CA ALA A 37 25.55 -6.34 25.39
C ALA A 37 24.36 -7.23 24.96
N SER A 38 24.09 -8.33 25.68
CA SER A 38 22.93 -9.19 25.43
C SER A 38 21.61 -8.44 25.58
N GLU A 39 21.44 -7.67 26.66
CA GLU A 39 20.25 -6.81 26.87
C GLU A 39 20.06 -5.79 25.74
N THR A 40 21.15 -5.32 25.14
CA THR A 40 21.09 -4.39 24.00
C THR A 40 20.51 -5.09 22.78
N PHE A 41 20.95 -6.32 22.49
CA PHE A 41 20.37 -7.11 21.39
C PHE A 41 18.89 -7.45 21.62
N ASP A 42 18.47 -7.71 22.86
CA ASP A 42 17.05 -7.88 23.19
C ASP A 42 16.23 -6.62 22.95
N LYS A 43 16.79 -5.43 23.24
CA LYS A 43 16.17 -4.15 22.91
C LYS A 43 16.09 -3.94 21.40
N CYS A 44 17.16 -4.25 20.66
CA CYS A 44 17.17 -4.19 19.19
C CYS A 44 16.08 -5.09 18.59
N ARG A 45 15.91 -6.32 19.09
CA ARG A 45 14.83 -7.23 18.66
C ARG A 45 13.44 -6.62 18.83
N LYS A 46 13.19 -5.93 19.95
CA LYS A 46 11.91 -5.23 20.19
C LYS A 46 11.71 -4.06 19.22
N ILE A 47 12.77 -3.34 18.88
CA ILE A 47 12.73 -2.25 17.89
C ILE A 47 12.39 -2.81 16.51
N GLU A 48 13.04 -3.89 16.07
CA GLU A 48 12.75 -4.57 14.79
C GLU A 48 11.25 -4.95 14.68
N GLY A 49 10.66 -5.49 15.74
CA GLY A 49 9.24 -5.84 15.76
C GLY A 49 8.30 -4.62 15.63
N ARG A 50 8.67 -3.49 16.23
CA ARG A 50 7.91 -2.23 16.09
C ARG A 50 8.05 -1.67 14.69
N MET A 51 9.27 -1.61 14.15
CA MET A 51 9.54 -1.13 12.80
C MET A 51 8.78 -1.94 11.74
N ALA A 52 8.73 -3.27 11.91
CA ALA A 52 7.92 -4.13 11.04
C ALA A 52 6.44 -3.74 11.05
N SER A 53 5.87 -3.53 12.24
CA SER A 53 4.46 -3.18 12.42
C SER A 53 4.13 -1.80 11.85
N ASP A 54 4.99 -0.82 12.11
CA ASP A 54 4.82 0.56 11.64
C ASP A 54 4.89 0.65 10.11
N GLN A 55 5.82 -0.10 9.50
CA GLN A 55 5.95 -0.17 8.05
C GLN A 55 4.73 -0.82 7.40
N ASP A 56 4.26 -1.96 7.93
CA ASP A 56 3.09 -2.64 7.38
C ASP A 56 1.83 -1.79 7.53
N LEU A 57 1.64 -1.12 8.68
CA LEU A 57 0.52 -0.21 8.90
C LEU A 57 0.54 0.94 7.88
N LYS A 58 1.68 1.64 7.76
CA LYS A 58 1.82 2.78 6.85
C LYS A 58 1.64 2.37 5.39
N LEU A 59 2.20 1.23 4.99
CA LEU A 59 2.03 0.70 3.63
C LEU A 59 0.57 0.33 3.35
N ALA A 60 -0.08 -0.38 4.27
CA ALA A 60 -1.47 -0.80 4.10
C ALA A 60 -2.41 0.41 3.97
N ASP A 61 -2.23 1.44 4.79
CA ASP A 61 -3.06 2.65 4.71
C ASP A 61 -2.81 3.42 3.41
N THR A 62 -1.55 3.52 2.98
CA THR A 62 -1.19 4.14 1.70
C THR A 62 -1.84 3.41 0.52
N LEU A 63 -1.77 2.07 0.51
CA LEU A 63 -2.38 1.27 -0.55
C LEU A 63 -3.92 1.39 -0.55
N ARG A 64 -4.56 1.38 0.62
CA ARG A 64 -6.02 1.57 0.73
C ARG A 64 -6.46 2.94 0.23
N TYR A 65 -5.69 3.99 0.53
CA TYR A 65 -5.95 5.34 0.03
C TYR A 65 -5.97 5.36 -1.50
N TYR A 66 -4.89 4.90 -2.14
CA TYR A 66 -4.80 4.90 -3.61
C TYR A 66 -5.78 3.94 -4.28
N MET A 67 -6.09 2.80 -3.65
CA MET A 67 -7.10 1.87 -4.17
C MET A 67 -8.49 2.51 -4.21
N ARG A 68 -8.86 3.29 -3.18
CA ARG A 68 -10.14 4.02 -3.16
C ARG A 68 -10.17 5.12 -4.21
N ASP A 69 -9.10 5.89 -4.33
CA ASP A 69 -8.99 6.99 -5.28
C ASP A 69 -9.05 6.48 -6.74
N THR A 70 -8.27 5.44 -7.05
CA THR A 70 -8.28 4.82 -8.39
C THR A 70 -9.63 4.19 -8.73
N HIS A 71 -10.34 3.62 -7.75
CA HIS A 71 -11.70 3.12 -7.95
C HIS A 71 -12.69 4.26 -8.28
N ALA A 72 -12.61 5.38 -7.56
CA ALA A 72 -13.44 6.55 -7.83
C ALA A 72 -13.14 7.15 -9.23
N ALA A 73 -11.86 7.30 -9.57
CA ALA A 73 -11.43 7.75 -10.89
C ALA A 73 -11.96 6.84 -12.01
N LYS A 74 -11.86 5.52 -11.84
CA LYS A 74 -12.42 4.54 -12.78
C LYS A 74 -13.93 4.72 -12.96
N ALA A 75 -14.68 4.92 -11.87
CA ALA A 75 -16.13 5.13 -11.94
C ALA A 75 -16.48 6.39 -12.74
N VAL A 76 -15.73 7.48 -12.54
CA VAL A 76 -15.90 8.73 -13.31
C VAL A 76 -15.61 8.50 -14.79
N LEU A 77 -14.52 7.80 -15.14
CA LEU A 77 -14.17 7.49 -16.53
C LEU A 77 -15.25 6.65 -17.22
N VAL A 78 -15.77 5.63 -16.54
CA VAL A 78 -16.87 4.80 -17.07
C VAL A 78 -18.12 5.65 -17.33
N ARG A 79 -18.47 6.57 -16.43
CA ARG A 79 -19.61 7.48 -16.65
C ARG A 79 -19.37 8.41 -17.84
N ARG A 80 -18.17 8.98 -17.95
CA ARG A 80 -17.78 9.84 -19.09
C ARG A 80 -17.86 9.08 -20.42
N LEU A 81 -17.37 7.85 -20.48
CA LEU A 81 -17.46 6.98 -21.65
C LEU A 81 -18.91 6.74 -22.08
N ARG A 82 -19.82 6.49 -21.13
CA ARG A 82 -21.24 6.31 -21.43
C ARG A 82 -21.88 7.59 -21.97
N CYS A 83 -21.60 8.74 -21.34
CA CYS A 83 -22.09 10.03 -21.83
C CYS A 83 -21.56 10.36 -23.22
N LEU A 84 -20.29 10.08 -23.49
CA LEU A 84 -19.68 10.29 -24.80
C LEU A 84 -20.35 9.40 -25.87
N ALA A 85 -20.54 8.11 -25.58
CA ALA A 85 -21.20 7.20 -26.51
C ALA A 85 -22.65 7.62 -26.82
N ALA A 86 -23.40 8.10 -25.81
CA ALA A 86 -24.74 8.63 -25.99
C ALA A 86 -24.74 9.90 -26.86
N TYR A 87 -23.82 10.83 -26.60
CA TYR A 87 -23.65 12.04 -27.39
C TYR A 87 -23.29 11.74 -28.85
N GLU A 88 -22.35 10.83 -29.09
CA GLU A 88 -22.00 10.39 -30.44
C GLU A 88 -23.18 9.74 -31.17
N ALA A 89 -23.99 8.94 -30.47
CA ALA A 89 -25.18 8.33 -31.04
C ALA A 89 -26.24 9.39 -31.40
N ALA A 90 -26.49 10.36 -30.52
CA ALA A 90 -27.40 11.48 -30.79
C ALA A 90 -26.93 12.29 -32.00
N ASN A 91 -25.63 12.60 -32.08
CA ASN A 91 -25.07 13.34 -33.20
C ASN A 91 -25.18 12.56 -34.53
N ARG A 92 -24.92 11.24 -34.52
CA ARG A 92 -25.14 10.39 -35.71
C ARG A 92 -26.60 10.36 -36.15
N ASN A 93 -27.55 10.34 -35.21
CA ASN A 93 -28.98 10.37 -35.53
C ASN A 93 -29.40 11.71 -36.12
N LEU A 94 -28.87 12.82 -35.59
CA LEU A 94 -29.10 14.16 -36.13
C LEU A 94 -28.60 14.27 -37.58
N GLU A 95 -27.40 13.79 -37.87
CA GLU A 95 -26.85 13.79 -39.23
C GLU A 95 -27.71 12.96 -40.20
N ARG A 96 -28.26 11.83 -39.74
CA ARG A 96 -29.22 11.02 -40.53
C ARG A 96 -30.54 11.75 -40.78
N ALA A 97 -31.07 12.46 -39.78
CA ALA A 97 -32.30 13.25 -39.90
C ALA A 97 -32.13 14.39 -40.89
N ARG A 98 -30.98 15.10 -40.81
CA ARG A 98 -30.59 16.16 -41.76
C ARG A 98 -30.47 15.63 -43.18
N ALA A 99 -29.79 14.50 -43.39
CA ALA A 99 -29.65 13.90 -44.71
C ALA A 99 -30.99 13.50 -45.36
N LYS A 100 -32.02 13.19 -44.55
CA LYS A 100 -33.37 12.83 -45.01
C LYS A 100 -34.36 14.00 -45.02
N ASN A 101 -33.96 15.19 -44.54
CA ASN A 101 -34.84 16.34 -44.29
C ASN A 101 -36.12 15.99 -43.52
N LYS A 102 -36.02 15.06 -42.56
CA LYS A 102 -37.16 14.56 -41.78
C LYS A 102 -36.80 14.49 -40.31
N ASP A 103 -37.71 14.92 -39.43
CA ASP A 103 -37.60 14.87 -37.97
C ASP A 103 -36.38 15.62 -37.40
N VAL A 104 -35.85 16.61 -38.13
CA VAL A 104 -34.62 17.35 -37.79
C VAL A 104 -34.75 18.08 -36.44
N HIS A 105 -35.83 18.83 -36.21
CA HIS A 105 -36.03 19.55 -34.94
C HIS A 105 -36.15 18.61 -33.73
N ALA A 106 -36.78 17.44 -33.90
CA ALA A 106 -36.86 16.44 -32.84
C ALA A 106 -35.48 15.86 -32.51
N ALA A 107 -34.65 15.60 -33.53
CA ALA A 107 -33.28 15.11 -33.34
C ALA A 107 -32.34 16.18 -32.75
N GLU A 108 -32.57 17.48 -33.05
CA GLU A 108 -31.79 18.58 -32.47
C GLU A 108 -32.10 18.78 -30.98
N GLN A 109 -33.35 18.59 -30.56
CA GLN A 109 -33.76 18.66 -29.15
C GLN A 109 -33.25 17.47 -28.32
N ALA A 110 -32.94 16.33 -28.96
CA ALA A 110 -32.48 15.12 -28.31
C ALA A 110 -30.94 15.00 -28.20
N ARG A 111 -30.21 16.04 -28.62
CA ARG A 111 -28.75 16.13 -28.55
C ARG A 111 -28.27 16.56 -27.17
#